data_AF-A0A953MXZ0-F1
#
_entry.id   AF-A0A953MXZ0-F1
#
_cell.length_a   1.000
_cell.length_b   1.000
_cell.length_c   1.000
_cell.angle_alpha   90.00
_cell.angle_beta   90.00
_cell.angle_gamma   90.00
#
_symmetry.space_group_name_H-M   'P 1'
#
loop_
_entity.id
_entity.type
_entity.pdbx_description
1 polymer ?
#
loop_
_entity_poly.entity_id
_entity_poly.type
_entity_poly.pdbx_seq_one_letter_code
_entity_poly.pdbx_strand_id
1 'polypeptide(L)'
;MLVFDDRDTLHTGLRDLEQLAKFTTPLGRSWFMFSGIKATDEGHGVVLYVYSPGDSTSTHALEQPWHMPGRLIEADGSQYYYEAEVFAGEVLRDTIGVIWYERSLMPDGHWRLNTTLLDLNGVRPDTIVLFGHRRKSSTLDLAFHGKCQLIDSLDQRLKR
;
A
#
# COMPACT_ATOMS: atom_id res chain seq x y z
N MET A 1 13.36 -1.31 -14.99
CA MET A 1 13.03 -2.65 -15.49
C MET A 1 13.23 -3.60 -14.34
N LEU A 2 12.16 -4.22 -13.84
CA LEU A 2 12.27 -5.28 -12.83
C LEU A 2 12.25 -6.63 -13.56
N VAL A 3 13.17 -7.51 -13.20
CA VAL A 3 13.24 -8.88 -13.72
C VAL A 3 12.93 -9.81 -12.56
N PHE A 4 11.88 -10.62 -12.72
CA PHE A 4 11.45 -11.60 -11.73
C PHE A 4 12.08 -12.99 -12.04
N ASP A 5 12.17 -13.86 -11.03
CA ASP A 5 12.83 -15.17 -11.13
C ASP A 5 12.22 -16.08 -12.22
N ASP A 6 10.98 -15.85 -12.60
CA ASP A 6 10.24 -16.53 -13.67
C ASP A 6 10.45 -15.93 -15.06
N ARG A 7 11.40 -14.99 -15.21
CA ARG A 7 11.73 -14.25 -16.43
C ARG A 7 10.66 -13.26 -16.89
N ASP A 8 9.63 -13.01 -16.08
CA ASP A 8 8.73 -11.89 -16.33
C ASP A 8 9.49 -10.57 -16.13
N THR A 9 9.27 -9.65 -17.05
CA THR A 9 9.93 -8.34 -17.04
C THR A 9 8.89 -7.25 -16.97
N LEU A 10 8.92 -6.47 -15.89
CA LEU A 10 8.03 -5.33 -15.72
C LEU A 10 8.69 -4.04 -16.22
N HIS A 11 8.11 -3.47 -17.27
CA HIS A 11 8.41 -2.12 -17.73
C HIS A 11 7.54 -1.12 -16.97
N THR A 12 8.18 -0.31 -16.13
CA THR A 12 7.52 0.74 -15.36
C THR A 12 8.30 2.04 -15.50
N GLY A 13 7.59 3.18 -15.47
CA GLY A 13 8.19 4.52 -15.43
C GLY A 13 8.82 4.87 -14.09
N LEU A 14 8.78 3.95 -13.13
CA LEU A 14 9.29 4.13 -11.78
C LEU A 14 10.81 4.00 -11.70
N ARG A 15 11.37 4.79 -10.80
CA ARG A 15 12.79 4.79 -10.45
C ARG A 15 12.95 4.35 -9.00
N ASP A 16 14.16 3.89 -8.66
CA ASP A 16 14.56 3.53 -7.30
C ASP A 16 13.60 2.56 -6.62
N LEU A 17 13.32 1.44 -7.32
CA LEU A 17 12.41 0.42 -6.83
C LEU A 17 13.06 -0.42 -5.74
N GLU A 18 12.38 -0.54 -4.60
CA GLU A 18 12.77 -1.39 -3.48
C GLU A 18 11.62 -2.35 -3.15
N GLN A 19 11.93 -3.64 -2.97
CA GLN A 19 10.92 -4.63 -2.60
C GLN A 19 10.66 -4.58 -1.09
N LEU A 20 9.42 -4.28 -0.71
CA LEU A 20 8.97 -4.18 0.68
C LEU A 20 8.40 -5.48 1.22
N ALA A 21 7.70 -6.25 0.37
CA ALA A 21 7.01 -7.47 0.79
C ALA A 21 6.89 -8.49 -0.35
N LYS A 22 6.80 -9.75 0.04
CA LYS A 22 6.38 -10.86 -0.83
C LYS A 22 5.48 -11.80 -0.03
N PHE A 23 4.37 -12.22 -0.62
CA PHE A 23 3.47 -13.19 -0.01
C PHE A 23 2.76 -14.02 -1.08
N THR A 24 2.36 -15.23 -0.71
CA THR A 24 1.72 -16.18 -1.62
C THR A 24 0.31 -16.48 -1.12
N THR A 25 -0.67 -16.37 -2.01
CA THR A 25 -2.06 -16.72 -1.73
C THR A 25 -2.23 -18.24 -1.58
N PRO A 26 -3.31 -18.72 -0.93
CA PRO A 26 -3.63 -20.14 -0.89
C PRO A 26 -3.74 -20.80 -2.27
N LEU A 27 -4.04 -20.03 -3.32
CA LEU A 27 -4.10 -20.49 -4.71
C LEU A 27 -2.72 -20.59 -5.39
N GLY A 28 -1.63 -20.37 -4.65
CA GLY A 28 -0.25 -20.45 -5.14
C GLY A 28 0.24 -19.20 -5.89
N ARG A 29 -0.60 -18.16 -6.03
CA ARG A 29 -0.22 -16.90 -6.67
C ARG A 29 0.65 -16.05 -5.75
N SER A 30 1.78 -15.57 -6.24
CA SER A 30 2.71 -14.72 -5.49
C SER A 30 2.52 -13.25 -5.81
N TRP A 31 2.37 -12.45 -4.77
CA TRP A 31 2.31 -11.00 -4.81
C TRP A 31 3.59 -10.40 -4.26
N PHE A 32 3.97 -9.28 -4.86
CA PHE A 32 5.16 -8.50 -4.55
C PHE A 32 4.74 -7.07 -4.32
N MET A 33 5.33 -6.45 -3.31
CA MET A 33 5.09 -5.06 -2.99
C MET A 33 6.38 -4.27 -3.08
N PHE A 34 6.33 -3.11 -3.72
CA PHE A 34 7.49 -2.27 -3.96
C PHE A 34 7.21 -0.83 -3.54
N SER A 35 8.22 -0.14 -3.03
CA SER A 35 8.29 1.32 -3.07
C SER A 35 8.98 1.75 -4.35
N GLY A 36 8.67 2.94 -4.85
CA GLY A 36 9.39 3.56 -5.95
C GLY A 36 9.07 5.04 -6.08
N ILE A 37 9.87 5.76 -6.85
CA ILE A 37 9.66 7.17 -7.14
C ILE A 37 8.85 7.30 -8.42
N LYS A 38 7.66 7.92 -8.33
CA LYS A 38 6.87 8.34 -9.47
C LYS A 38 7.03 9.85 -9.66
N ALA A 39 7.34 10.26 -10.89
CA ALA A 39 7.24 11.67 -11.28
C ALA A 39 5.74 12.04 -11.35
N THR A 40 5.36 13.08 -10.61
CA THR A 40 4.05 13.71 -10.65
C THR A 40 4.20 15.14 -11.14
N ASP A 41 3.10 15.76 -11.57
CA ASP A 41 3.10 17.16 -12.01
C ASP A 41 3.50 18.14 -10.89
N GLU A 42 3.41 17.69 -9.63
CA GLU A 42 3.79 18.44 -8.41
C GLU A 42 5.16 18.04 -7.84
N GLY A 43 5.92 17.13 -8.50
CA GLY A 43 7.28 16.75 -8.10
C GLY A 43 7.58 15.25 -8.17
N HIS A 44 8.33 14.75 -7.17
CA HIS A 44 8.64 13.33 -7.02
C HIS A 44 7.99 12.81 -5.73
N GLY A 45 7.11 11.81 -5.85
CA GLY A 45 6.50 11.14 -4.71
C GLY A 45 6.98 9.70 -4.59
N VAL A 46 7.26 9.25 -3.36
CA VAL A 46 7.47 7.82 -3.07
C VAL A 46 6.11 7.18 -2.92
N VAL A 47 5.88 6.12 -3.68
CA VAL A 47 4.59 5.46 -3.84
C VAL A 47 4.76 3.96 -3.76
N LEU A 48 3.69 3.30 -3.35
CA LEU A 48 3.64 1.86 -3.12
C LEU A 48 2.94 1.16 -4.28
N TYR A 49 3.51 0.05 -4.71
CA TYR A 49 3.07 -0.78 -5.84
C TYR A 49 2.85 -2.21 -5.39
N VAL A 50 1.80 -2.84 -5.90
CA VAL A 50 1.49 -4.24 -5.65
C VAL A 50 1.38 -4.97 -7.00
N TYR A 51 2.10 -6.08 -7.15
CA TYR A 51 2.26 -6.78 -8.43
C TYR A 51 2.24 -8.30 -8.26
N SER A 52 1.69 -9.03 -9.23
CA SER A 52 1.79 -10.49 -9.35
C SER A 52 2.22 -10.85 -10.78
N PRO A 53 3.31 -11.61 -10.97
CA PRO A 53 3.71 -12.19 -12.26
C PRO A 53 2.64 -13.16 -12.79
N GLY A 54 2.59 -13.35 -14.10
CA GLY A 54 1.77 -14.40 -14.73
C GLY A 54 0.33 -14.05 -15.11
N ASP A 55 -0.10 -12.78 -15.06
CA ASP A 55 -1.42 -12.36 -15.56
C ASP A 55 -1.24 -11.16 -16.50
N SER A 56 -1.56 -11.30 -17.80
CA SER A 56 -1.52 -10.15 -18.72
C SER A 56 -2.52 -9.05 -18.32
N THR A 57 -3.43 -9.36 -17.39
CA THR A 57 -4.39 -8.44 -16.79
C THR A 57 -3.97 -7.84 -15.44
N SER A 58 -2.86 -8.28 -14.82
CA SER A 58 -2.33 -7.68 -13.57
C SER A 58 -1.57 -6.36 -13.80
N THR A 59 -1.47 -5.91 -15.04
CA THR A 59 -1.09 -4.53 -15.42
C THR A 59 -2.04 -3.46 -14.90
N HIS A 60 -3.27 -3.80 -14.49
CA HIS A 60 -4.17 -2.81 -13.88
C HIS A 60 -3.88 -2.52 -12.39
N ALA A 61 -3.32 -3.47 -11.64
CA ALA A 61 -2.82 -3.20 -10.29
C ALA A 61 -1.58 -2.28 -10.31
N LEU A 62 -0.95 -2.14 -11.48
CA LEU A 62 0.18 -1.24 -11.74
C LEU A 62 -0.23 0.21 -12.02
N GLU A 63 -1.51 0.51 -12.20
CA GLU A 63 -1.95 1.86 -12.61
C GLU A 63 -2.28 2.81 -11.44
N GLN A 64 -2.45 2.28 -10.23
CA GLN A 64 -2.80 3.10 -9.06
C GLN A 64 -1.67 3.08 -8.03
N PRO A 65 -0.75 4.07 -8.05
CA PRO A 65 0.19 4.25 -6.96
C PRO A 65 -0.57 4.47 -5.65
N TRP A 66 -0.26 3.67 -4.63
CA TRP A 66 -0.80 3.88 -3.29
C TRP A 66 0.12 4.79 -2.49
N HIS A 67 -0.45 5.53 -1.54
CA HIS A 67 0.36 6.30 -0.60
C HIS A 67 1.18 5.35 0.28
N MET A 68 2.43 5.74 0.53
CA MET A 68 3.27 5.05 1.52
C MET A 68 2.66 5.18 2.93
N PRO A 69 2.87 4.20 3.82
CA PRO A 69 2.66 4.38 5.25
C PRO A 69 3.51 5.54 5.77
N GLY A 70 3.10 6.13 6.88
CA GLY A 70 3.75 7.28 7.50
C GLY A 70 2.87 8.52 7.49
N ARG A 71 3.50 9.68 7.71
CA ARG A 71 2.81 10.96 7.85
C ARG A 71 3.09 11.87 6.67
N LEU A 72 2.08 12.60 6.25
CA LEU A 72 2.28 13.75 5.37
C LEU A 72 2.17 15.04 6.18
N ILE A 73 3.23 15.84 6.09
CA ILE A 73 3.41 17.07 6.84
C ILE A 73 3.33 18.25 5.88
N GLU A 74 2.63 19.31 6.28
CA GLU A 74 2.67 20.58 5.56
C GLU A 74 4.11 21.11 5.43
N ALA A 75 4.35 21.90 4.39
CA ALA A 75 5.67 22.44 4.07
C ALA A 75 6.27 23.31 5.20
N ASP A 76 5.41 23.94 6.02
CA ASP A 76 5.81 24.76 7.16
C ASP A 76 6.02 23.95 8.46
N GLY A 77 5.77 22.64 8.41
CA GLY A 77 5.92 21.72 9.54
C GLY A 77 4.87 21.89 10.64
N SER A 78 3.84 22.71 10.44
CA SER A 78 2.90 23.09 11.49
C SER A 78 1.80 22.06 11.74
N GLN A 79 1.43 21.27 10.71
CA GLN A 79 0.28 20.38 10.80
C GLN A 79 0.47 19.08 10.00
N TYR A 80 0.05 17.97 10.61
CA TYR A 80 -0.15 16.69 9.92
C TYR A 80 -1.52 16.72 9.26
N TYR A 81 -1.58 16.45 7.97
CA TYR A 81 -2.86 16.39 7.25
C TYR A 81 -3.26 14.95 6.88
N TYR A 82 -2.31 14.01 6.94
CA TYR A 82 -2.53 12.59 6.68
C TYR A 82 -1.57 11.73 7.48
N GLU A 83 -2.07 10.61 8.01
CA GLU A 83 -1.24 9.54 8.58
C GLU A 83 -1.81 8.19 8.16
N ALA A 84 -0.95 7.23 7.82
CA ALA A 84 -1.37 5.87 7.53
C ALA A 84 -0.42 4.82 8.10
N GLU A 85 -1.00 3.74 8.59
CA GLU A 85 -0.30 2.48 8.84
C GLU A 85 -0.75 1.45 7.80
N VAL A 86 0.20 0.70 7.26
CA VAL A 86 -0.06 -0.24 6.17
C VAL A 86 0.41 -1.62 6.55
N PHE A 87 -0.45 -2.62 6.37
CA PHE A 87 -0.12 -4.02 6.61
C PHE A 87 -0.27 -4.82 5.32
N ALA A 88 0.59 -5.81 5.11
CA ALA A 88 0.53 -6.71 3.96
C ALA A 88 0.64 -8.20 4.37
N GLY A 89 -0.10 -9.08 3.71
CA GLY A 89 -0.18 -10.51 4.01
C GLY A 89 -1.61 -10.94 4.30
N GLU A 90 -1.84 -11.82 5.26
CA GLU A 90 -3.19 -12.12 5.78
C GLU A 90 -3.62 -11.01 6.75
N VAL A 91 -4.30 -10.00 6.21
CA VAL A 91 -4.60 -8.72 6.89
C VAL A 91 -5.94 -8.72 7.64
N LEU A 92 -6.83 -9.64 7.27
CA LEU A 92 -8.02 -10.04 8.01
C LEU A 92 -8.13 -11.58 7.90
N ARG A 93 -8.94 -12.21 8.76
CA ARG A 93 -9.14 -13.67 8.71
C ARG A 93 -9.53 -14.09 7.29
N ASP A 94 -8.78 -15.04 6.73
CA ASP A 94 -8.99 -15.59 5.38
C ASP A 94 -8.88 -14.53 4.25
N THR A 95 -8.26 -13.37 4.52
CA THR A 95 -8.10 -12.28 3.57
C THR A 95 -6.64 -11.95 3.34
N ILE A 96 -6.09 -12.38 2.20
CA ILE A 96 -4.78 -11.95 1.74
C ILE A 96 -4.92 -10.61 1.04
N GLY A 97 -4.15 -9.61 1.47
CA GLY A 97 -4.29 -8.26 0.94
C GLY A 97 -3.26 -7.28 1.47
N VAL A 98 -3.48 -6.02 1.11
CA VAL A 98 -2.81 -4.87 1.72
C VAL A 98 -3.89 -3.97 2.31
N ILE A 99 -3.72 -3.56 3.58
CA ILE A 99 -4.71 -2.74 4.27
C ILE A 99 -4.06 -1.47 4.81
N TRP A 100 -4.68 -0.33 4.52
CA TRP A 100 -4.31 0.99 5.00
C TRP A 100 -5.28 1.41 6.10
N TYR A 101 -4.76 1.73 7.27
CA TYR A 101 -5.50 2.44 8.32
C TYR A 101 -5.07 3.89 8.31
N GLU A 102 -5.84 4.72 7.62
CA GLU A 102 -5.50 6.13 7.39
C GLU A 102 -6.37 7.07 8.22
N ARG A 103 -5.80 8.21 8.56
CA ARG A 103 -6.53 9.37 9.08
C ARG A 103 -6.12 10.62 8.35
N SER A 104 -7.09 11.47 8.04
CA SER A 104 -6.86 12.75 7.38
C SER A 104 -7.54 13.89 8.14
N LEU A 105 -6.87 15.04 8.20
CA LEU A 105 -7.43 16.23 8.80
C LEU A 105 -8.34 16.91 7.77
N MET A 106 -9.61 17.06 8.11
CA MET A 106 -10.61 17.71 7.25
C MET A 106 -10.55 19.24 7.42
N PRO A 107 -11.07 20.02 6.46
CA PRO A 107 -11.08 21.49 6.54
C PRO A 107 -11.83 22.07 7.75
N ASP A 108 -12.72 21.29 8.36
CA ASP A 108 -13.45 21.65 9.58
C ASP A 108 -12.61 21.42 10.87
N GLY A 109 -11.36 20.95 10.73
CA GLY A 109 -10.45 20.67 11.84
C GLY A 109 -10.65 19.29 12.48
N HIS A 110 -11.58 18.47 11.99
CA HIS A 110 -11.81 17.12 12.51
C HIS A 110 -11.02 16.06 11.76
N TRP A 111 -10.57 15.04 12.48
CA TRP A 111 -9.92 13.88 11.88
C TRP A 111 -10.97 12.91 11.33
N ARG A 112 -10.84 12.58 10.05
CA ARG A 112 -11.58 11.49 9.42
C ARG A 112 -10.72 10.24 9.40
N LEU A 113 -11.28 9.13 9.86
CA LEU A 113 -10.64 7.82 9.83
C LEU A 113 -11.22 7.02 8.66
N ASN A 114 -10.35 6.47 7.81
CA ASN A 114 -10.74 5.53 6.77
C ASN A 114 -9.88 4.27 6.83
N THR A 115 -10.40 3.21 6.25
CA THR A 115 -9.66 1.98 6.00
C THR A 115 -9.84 1.58 4.55
N THR A 116 -8.73 1.39 3.87
CA THR A 116 -8.72 0.90 2.48
C THR A 116 -8.10 -0.48 2.48
N LEU A 117 -8.77 -1.45 1.88
CA LEU A 117 -8.31 -2.82 1.72
C LEU A 117 -8.18 -3.11 0.23
N LEU A 118 -6.97 -3.48 -0.20
CA LEU A 118 -6.73 -4.14 -1.47
C LEU A 118 -6.79 -5.65 -1.23
N ASP A 119 -7.90 -6.27 -1.62
CA ASP A 119 -8.11 -7.72 -1.55
C ASP A 119 -7.41 -8.42 -2.72
N LEU A 120 -6.55 -9.38 -2.41
CA LEU A 120 -5.69 -10.10 -3.34
C LEU A 120 -6.03 -11.60 -3.42
N ASN A 121 -7.12 -12.04 -2.79
CA ASN A 121 -7.61 -13.42 -2.84
C ASN A 121 -8.13 -13.80 -4.23
N GLY A 122 -8.68 -12.83 -4.97
CA GLY A 122 -9.29 -13.03 -6.28
C GLY A 122 -8.28 -13.09 -7.45
N VAL A 123 -8.79 -13.48 -8.63
CA VAL A 123 -8.02 -13.38 -9.88
C VAL A 123 -7.74 -11.92 -10.23
N ARG A 124 -8.67 -11.02 -9.91
CA ARG A 124 -8.50 -9.57 -10.03
C ARG A 124 -8.53 -8.96 -8.64
N PRO A 125 -7.56 -8.09 -8.29
CA PRO A 125 -7.62 -7.33 -7.05
C PRO A 125 -8.89 -6.49 -6.98
N ASP A 126 -9.45 -6.36 -5.78
CA ASP A 126 -10.57 -5.48 -5.50
C ASP A 126 -10.19 -4.48 -4.40
N THR A 127 -10.71 -3.26 -4.50
CA THR A 127 -10.46 -2.20 -3.52
C THR A 127 -11.73 -1.92 -2.73
N ILE A 128 -11.66 -2.16 -1.42
CA ILE A 128 -12.77 -1.93 -0.49
C ILE A 128 -12.40 -0.77 0.41
N VAL A 129 -13.28 0.25 0.46
CA VAL A 129 -13.12 1.40 1.36
C VAL A 129 -14.18 1.32 2.46
N LEU A 130 -13.72 1.38 3.71
CA LEU A 130 -14.54 1.34 4.91
C LEU A 130 -14.29 2.59 5.75
N PHE A 131 -15.31 3.06 6.46
CA PHE A 131 -15.18 4.17 7.39
C PHE A 131 -14.75 3.70 8.77
N GLY A 132 -13.76 4.41 9.35
CA GLY A 132 -13.21 4.11 10.66
C GLY A 132 -12.25 2.92 10.68
N HIS A 133 -11.58 2.73 11.81
CA HIS A 133 -10.55 1.70 12.00
C HIS A 133 -11.05 0.47 12.78
N ARG A 134 -12.33 0.12 12.64
CA ARG A 134 -12.97 -0.92 13.49
C ARG A 134 -12.28 -2.28 13.42
N ARG A 135 -11.57 -2.58 12.33
CA ARG A 135 -10.90 -3.87 12.08
C ARG A 135 -9.41 -3.88 12.45
N LYS A 136 -8.86 -2.73 12.89
CA LYS A 136 -7.42 -2.58 13.15
C LYS A 136 -6.90 -3.51 14.22
N SER A 137 -7.66 -3.72 15.30
CA SER A 137 -7.30 -4.68 16.35
C SER A 137 -7.15 -6.11 15.81
N SER A 138 -8.03 -6.53 14.89
CA SER A 138 -7.93 -7.84 14.24
C SER A 138 -6.69 -7.96 13.33
N THR A 139 -6.35 -6.90 12.60
CA THR A 139 -5.12 -6.88 11.79
C THR A 139 -3.88 -6.93 12.67
N LEU A 140 -3.85 -6.19 13.78
CA LEU A 140 -2.73 -6.22 14.74
C LEU A 140 -2.55 -7.59 15.37
N ASP A 141 -3.64 -8.28 15.71
CA ASP A 141 -3.60 -9.66 16.21
C ASP A 141 -2.97 -10.59 15.17
N LEU A 142 -3.37 -10.49 13.89
CA LEU A 142 -2.77 -11.26 12.81
C LEU A 142 -1.28 -10.94 12.61
N ALA A 143 -0.90 -9.66 12.71
CA ALA A 143 0.50 -9.25 12.63
C ALA A 143 1.34 -9.84 13.77
N PHE A 144 0.80 -9.84 15.00
CA PHE A 144 1.45 -10.46 16.17
C PHE A 144 1.67 -11.97 15.98
N HIS A 145 0.76 -12.65 15.28
CA HIS A 145 0.87 -14.06 14.92
C HIS A 145 1.68 -14.32 13.64
N GLY A 146 2.35 -13.29 13.08
CA GLY A 146 3.18 -13.41 11.88
C GLY A 146 2.40 -13.69 10.59
N LYS A 147 1.08 -13.43 10.58
CA LYS A 147 0.19 -13.65 9.43
C LYS A 147 0.23 -12.50 8.41
N CYS A 148 0.50 -11.29 8.88
CA CYS A 148 0.84 -10.14 8.05
C CYS A 148 1.99 -9.35 8.69
N GLN A 149 2.55 -8.42 7.93
CA GLN A 149 3.62 -7.54 8.40
C GLN A 149 3.20 -6.08 8.29
N LEU A 150 3.60 -5.27 9.27
CA LEU A 150 3.56 -3.81 9.19
C LEU A 150 4.64 -3.36 8.20
N ILE A 151 4.29 -2.40 7.35
CA ILE A 151 5.21 -1.84 6.36
C ILE A 151 5.85 -0.57 6.92
N ASP A 152 7.16 -0.48 6.78
CA ASP A 152 7.96 0.61 7.32
C ASP A 152 7.44 1.97 6.85
N SER A 153 7.19 2.85 7.82
CA SER A 153 6.64 4.18 7.59
C SER A 153 7.69 5.13 7.00
N LEU A 154 7.25 5.95 6.06
CA LEU A 154 8.05 7.02 5.45
C LEU A 154 7.30 8.34 5.63
N ASP A 155 7.76 9.15 6.60
CA ASP A 155 7.22 10.50 6.78
C ASP A 155 7.69 11.41 5.63
N GLN A 156 6.73 11.99 4.90
CA GLN A 156 7.00 12.87 3.76
C GLN A 156 6.54 14.30 4.06
N ARG A 157 7.28 15.27 3.52
CA ARG A 157 6.93 16.69 3.57
C ARG A 157 6.46 17.14 2.20
N LEU A 158 5.32 17.84 2.13
CA LEU A 158 4.93 18.53 0.91
C LEU A 158 5.96 19.61 0.58
N LYS A 159 6.43 19.63 -0.66
CA LYS A 159 7.18 20.79 -1.18
C LYS A 159 6.15 21.74 -1.79
N ARG A 160 6.28 23.04 -1.48
CA ARG A 160 5.52 24.11 -2.13
C ARG A 160 6.01 24.34 -3.55
#